data_AF-A0AAV0LA03-F1
#
_entry.id   AF-A0AAV0LA03-F1
#
_cell.length_a   1.000
_cell.length_b   1.000
_cell.length_c   1.000
_cell.angle_alpha   90.00
_cell.angle_beta   90.00
_cell.angle_gamma   90.00
#
_symmetry.space_group_name_H-M   'P 1'
#
loop_
_entity.id
_entity.type
_entity.pdbx_description
1 polymer ?
#
loop_
_entity_poly.entity_id
_entity_poly.type
_entity_poly.pdbx_seq_one_letter_code
_entity_poly.pdbx_strand_id
1 'polypeptide(L)'
;MAESAAAAVAPSAELLEFPKKDKRRMLHAVYRVGDLDRTIQFYTEGLGMKLLRKRDIPDEKYSNAFLGFGPEDSHFVVELTYSMNSPFISFDLGK
;
A
#
# COMPACT_ATOMS: atom_id res chain seq x y z
N MET A 1 17.90 -37.92 -14.99
CA MET A 1 17.00 -36.79 -14.71
C MET A 1 17.83 -35.53 -14.92
N ALA A 2 17.69 -34.88 -16.08
CA ALA A 2 18.49 -33.72 -16.45
C ALA A 2 17.82 -32.45 -15.89
N GLU A 3 18.60 -31.68 -15.14
CA GLU A 3 18.21 -30.37 -14.60
C GLU A 3 18.23 -29.35 -15.74
N SER A 4 17.05 -28.85 -16.11
CA SER A 4 16.88 -27.81 -17.13
C SER A 4 17.31 -26.47 -16.53
N ALA A 5 18.52 -26.02 -16.88
CA ALA A 5 18.98 -24.68 -16.55
C ALA A 5 18.11 -23.66 -17.31
N ALA A 6 17.33 -22.88 -16.57
CA ALA A 6 16.62 -21.73 -17.12
C ALA A 6 17.64 -20.74 -17.68
N ALA A 7 17.73 -20.65 -19.00
CA ALA A 7 18.57 -19.67 -19.67
C ALA A 7 18.13 -18.27 -19.26
N ALA A 8 19.05 -17.49 -18.69
CA ALA A 8 18.81 -16.08 -18.38
C ALA A 8 18.48 -15.36 -19.70
N VAL A 9 17.21 -14.99 -19.88
CA VAL A 9 16.76 -14.22 -21.03
C VAL A 9 17.36 -12.82 -20.88
N ALA A 10 18.41 -12.53 -21.65
CA ALA A 10 18.96 -11.19 -21.72
C ALA A 10 17.85 -10.23 -22.14
N PRO A 11 17.62 -9.10 -21.44
CA PRO A 11 16.61 -8.15 -21.84
C PRO A 11 16.95 -7.66 -23.25
N SER A 12 15.99 -7.70 -24.16
CA SER A 12 16.17 -7.07 -25.48
C SER A 12 16.47 -5.59 -25.29
N ALA A 13 17.23 -5.00 -26.22
CA ALA A 13 17.54 -3.56 -26.18
C ALA A 13 16.26 -2.70 -26.06
N GLU A 14 15.14 -3.17 -26.60
CA GLU A 14 13.83 -2.54 -26.47
C GLU A 14 13.29 -2.52 -25.04
N LEU A 15 13.56 -3.54 -24.21
CA LEU A 15 13.15 -3.57 -22.79
C LEU A 15 13.92 -2.54 -21.95
N LEU A 16 15.15 -2.20 -22.32
CA LEU A 16 15.94 -1.16 -21.64
C LEU A 16 15.51 0.26 -22.04
N GLU A 17 14.86 0.40 -23.19
CA GLU A 17 14.27 1.67 -23.63
C GLU A 17 12.91 1.96 -22.97
N PHE A 18 12.21 0.92 -22.52
CA PHE A 18 10.89 1.05 -21.90
C PHE A 18 10.90 1.96 -20.63
N PRO A 19 11.79 1.78 -19.63
CA PRO A 19 11.83 2.63 -18.44
C PRO A 19 12.12 4.11 -18.72
N LYS A 20 12.78 4.41 -19.85
CA LYS A 20 13.09 5.78 -20.27
C LYS A 20 11.87 6.52 -20.82
N LYS A 21 10.89 5.80 -21.35
CA LYS A 21 9.64 6.35 -21.92
C LYS A 21 8.48 6.29 -20.94
N ASP A 22 8.55 5.37 -19.98
CA ASP A 22 7.52 5.14 -18.99
C ASP A 22 7.49 6.25 -17.92
N LYS A 23 6.29 6.56 -17.41
CA LYS A 23 6.05 7.58 -16.38
C LYS A 23 5.43 6.98 -15.13
N ARG A 24 5.90 5.78 -14.74
CA ARG A 24 5.45 5.12 -13.50
C ARG A 24 5.80 5.94 -12.27
N ARG A 25 4.91 5.90 -11.28
CA ARG A 25 5.03 6.59 -9.99
C ARG A 25 4.73 5.61 -8.87
N MET A 26 5.41 5.76 -7.73
CA MET A 26 5.02 5.08 -6.50
C MET A 26 3.69 5.68 -6.01
N LEU A 27 2.68 4.83 -5.85
CA LEU A 27 1.32 5.29 -5.53
C LEU A 27 1.05 5.22 -4.04
N HIS A 28 1.20 4.03 -3.46
CA HIS A 28 0.88 3.82 -2.06
C HIS A 28 1.65 2.67 -1.43
N ALA A 29 1.78 2.72 -0.11
CA ALA A 29 2.17 1.59 0.72
C ALA A 29 0.91 0.99 1.36
N VAL A 30 0.75 -0.32 1.23
CA VAL A 30 -0.38 -1.07 1.82
C VAL A 30 0.12 -1.87 3.01
N TYR A 31 -0.52 -1.73 4.16
CA TYR A 31 -0.27 -2.60 5.31
C TYR A 31 -1.49 -2.71 6.22
N ARG A 32 -1.47 -3.73 7.07
CA ARG A 32 -2.57 -4.04 7.98
C ARG A 32 -2.40 -3.37 9.32
N VAL A 33 -3.51 -2.96 9.91
CA VAL A 33 -3.57 -2.32 11.23
C VAL A 33 -4.56 -3.05 12.13
N GLY A 34 -4.30 -3.04 13.44
CA GLY A 34 -5.17 -3.67 14.43
C GLY A 34 -6.39 -2.84 14.81
N ASP A 35 -6.29 -1.52 14.70
CA ASP A 35 -7.38 -0.57 14.96
C ASP A 35 -7.29 0.56 13.93
N LEU A 36 -8.30 0.65 13.05
CA LEU A 36 -8.30 1.60 11.95
C LEU A 36 -8.45 3.04 12.45
N ASP A 37 -9.37 3.28 13.38
CA ASP A 37 -9.71 4.63 13.81
C ASP A 37 -8.60 5.22 14.69
N ARG A 38 -8.00 4.42 15.58
CA ARG A 38 -6.80 4.84 16.33
C ARG A 38 -5.64 5.17 15.40
N THR A 39 -5.43 4.36 14.37
CA THR A 39 -4.34 4.59 13.42
C THR A 39 -4.58 5.83 12.56
N ILE A 40 -5.82 6.06 12.12
CA ILE A 40 -6.20 7.30 11.43
C ILE A 40 -5.86 8.52 12.31
N GLN A 41 -6.27 8.51 13.58
CA GLN A 41 -5.97 9.60 14.52
C GLN A 41 -4.46 9.83 14.66
N PHE A 42 -3.66 8.77 14.82
CA PHE A 42 -2.22 8.88 14.89
C PHE A 42 -1.62 9.58 13.66
N TYR A 43 -2.03 9.20 12.45
CA TYR A 43 -1.53 9.83 11.22
C TYR A 43 -2.04 11.27 11.03
N THR A 44 -3.28 11.57 11.42
CA THR A 44 -3.84 12.91 11.26
C THR A 44 -3.32 13.89 12.31
N GLU A 45 -3.26 13.48 13.57
CA GLU A 45 -2.88 14.35 14.68
C GLU A 45 -1.38 14.34 14.94
N GLY A 46 -0.74 13.16 14.88
CA GLY A 46 0.69 13.01 15.13
C GLY A 46 1.56 13.44 13.95
N LEU A 47 1.11 13.15 12.72
CA LEU A 47 1.89 13.39 11.50
C LEU A 47 1.28 14.47 10.58
N GLY A 48 0.09 15.00 10.88
CA GLY A 48 -0.54 16.04 10.09
C GLY A 48 -1.08 15.57 8.72
N MET A 49 -1.26 14.26 8.52
CA MET A 49 -1.85 13.74 7.29
C MET A 49 -3.35 14.01 7.22
N LYS A 50 -3.92 13.87 6.03
CA LYS A 50 -5.36 13.96 5.79
C LYS A 50 -5.92 12.58 5.45
N LEU A 51 -7.07 12.25 6.01
CA LEU A 51 -7.88 11.13 5.55
C LEU A 51 -8.49 11.51 4.19
N LEU A 52 -8.06 10.82 3.13
CA LEU A 52 -8.47 11.09 1.75
C LEU A 52 -9.71 10.28 1.37
N ARG A 53 -9.74 9.01 1.79
CA ARG A 53 -10.81 8.07 1.46
C ARG A 53 -10.90 6.98 2.51
N LYS A 54 -12.12 6.63 2.93
CA LYS A 54 -12.41 5.46 3.77
C LYS A 54 -13.44 4.60 3.04
N ARG A 55 -13.23 3.29 3.03
CA ARG A 55 -14.13 2.32 2.40
C ARG A 55 -14.31 1.13 3.32
N ASP A 56 -15.55 0.89 3.72
CA ASP A 56 -15.94 -0.29 4.46
C ASP A 56 -16.52 -1.33 3.51
N ILE A 57 -16.02 -2.57 3.58
CA ILE A 57 -16.48 -3.69 2.76
C ILE A 57 -16.99 -4.77 3.72
N PRO A 58 -18.25 -4.65 4.18
CA PRO A 58 -18.81 -5.51 5.22
C PRO A 58 -18.90 -6.97 4.78
N ASP A 59 -19.15 -7.21 3.49
CA ASP A 59 -19.27 -8.57 2.91
C ASP A 59 -17.96 -9.36 3.03
N GLU A 60 -16.83 -8.67 2.92
CA GLU A 60 -15.49 -9.26 3.02
C GLU A 60 -14.85 -9.01 4.40
N LYS A 61 -15.59 -8.37 5.32
CA LYS A 61 -15.18 -8.09 6.70
C LYS A 61 -13.86 -7.32 6.81
N TYR A 62 -13.64 -6.35 5.93
CA TYR A 62 -12.51 -5.43 6.05
C TYR A 62 -12.87 -3.99 5.73
N SER A 63 -12.04 -3.08 6.21
CA SER A 63 -12.14 -1.63 6.00
C SER A 63 -10.80 -1.09 5.55
N ASN A 64 -10.79 -0.22 4.54
CA ASN A 64 -9.60 0.47 4.07
C ASN A 64 -9.68 1.98 4.34
N ALA A 65 -8.54 2.58 4.69
CA ALA A 65 -8.38 4.02 4.80
C ALA A 65 -7.14 4.49 4.06
N PHE A 66 -7.27 5.58 3.30
CA PHE A 66 -6.20 6.18 2.52
C PHE A 66 -5.82 7.51 3.16
N LEU A 67 -4.56 7.67 3.53
CA LEU A 67 -4.05 8.88 4.19
C LEU A 67 -2.82 9.43 3.47
N GLY A 68 -2.69 10.75 3.43
CA GLY A 68 -1.50 11.38 2.85
C GLY A 68 -1.48 12.88 3.06
N PHE A 69 -0.44 13.53 2.52
CA PHE A 69 -0.27 14.98 2.60
C PHE A 69 -0.97 15.74 1.46
N GLY A 70 -1.50 15.03 0.48
CA GLY A 70 -2.20 15.58 -0.68
C GLY A 70 -3.02 14.51 -1.40
N PRO A 71 -3.66 14.84 -2.52
CA PRO A 71 -4.56 13.93 -3.23
C PRO A 71 -3.83 12.72 -3.86
N GLU A 72 -4.52 11.58 -3.94
CA GLU A 72 -3.97 10.27 -4.39
C GLU A 72 -3.40 10.32 -5.83
N ASP A 73 -3.90 11.25 -6.66
CA ASP A 73 -3.51 11.42 -8.07
C ASP A 73 -2.07 11.94 -8.24
N SER A 74 -1.58 12.70 -7.27
CA SER A 74 -0.32 13.46 -7.34
C SER A 74 0.64 13.13 -6.20
N HIS A 75 0.14 12.57 -5.09
CA HIS A 75 0.93 12.27 -3.91
C HIS A 75 1.07 10.77 -3.66
N PHE A 76 2.11 10.40 -2.92
CA PHE A 76 2.20 9.08 -2.32
C PHE A 76 1.30 9.02 -1.09
N VAL A 77 0.54 7.95 -0.95
CA VAL A 77 -0.43 7.78 0.13
C VAL A 77 -0.24 6.46 0.86
N VAL A 78 -0.76 6.38 2.07
CA VAL A 78 -0.76 5.18 2.89
C VAL A 78 -2.14 4.55 2.80
N GLU A 79 -2.19 3.27 2.44
CA GLU A 79 -3.41 2.46 2.48
C GLU A 79 -3.36 1.54 3.71
N LEU A 80 -4.23 1.84 4.68
CA LEU A 80 -4.43 1.04 5.88
C LEU A 80 -5.55 0.04 5.61
N THR A 81 -5.30 -1.23 5.90
CA THR A 81 -6.31 -2.29 5.83
C THR A 81 -6.59 -2.88 7.20
N TYR A 82 -7.83 -2.77 7.66
CA TYR A 82 -8.32 -3.42 8.87
C TYR A 82 -9.16 -4.63 8.51
N SER A 83 -8.82 -5.81 9.00
CA SER A 83 -9.60 -7.04 8.80
C SER A 83 -10.22 -7.48 10.12
N MET A 84 -11.55 -7.61 10.14
CA MET A 84 -12.30 -8.02 11.33
C MET A 84 -12.08 -9.49 11.70
N ASN A 85 -11.57 -10.30 10.77
CA ASN A 85 -11.45 -11.75 10.90
C ASN A 85 -10.01 -12.23 11.16
N SER A 86 -9.02 -11.33 11.18
CA SER A 86 -7.62 -11.73 11.30
C SER A 86 -7.18 -11.81 12.76
N PRO A 87 -6.75 -12.99 13.26
CA PRO A 87 -6.09 -13.07 14.55
C PRO A 87 -4.71 -12.42 14.41
N PHE A 88 -4.51 -11.29 15.09
CA PHE A 88 -3.21 -10.76 15.47
C PHE A 88 -2.20 -10.50 14.33
N ILE A 89 -2.34 -9.35 13.67
CA ILE A 89 -1.16 -8.53 13.34
C ILE A 89 -1.46 -7.12 13.82
N SER A 90 -1.31 -6.90 15.13
CA SER A 90 -1.37 -5.56 15.71
C SER A 90 0.00 -4.90 15.51
N PHE A 91 0.10 -4.04 14.49
CA PHE A 91 1.16 -3.04 14.48
C PHE A 91 0.67 -1.86 15.32
N ASP A 92 1.18 -1.75 16.55
CA ASP A 92 0.82 -0.65 17.47
C ASP A 92 1.70 0.56 17.15
N LEU A 93 1.12 1.56 16.49
CA LEU A 93 1.79 2.81 16.15
C LEU A 93 1.77 3.77 17.35
N GLY A 94 2.64 3.48 18.34
CA GLY A 94 2.91 4.38 19.46
C GLY A 94 1.80 4.46 20.52
N LYS A 95 2.22 4.67 21.77
CA LYS A 95 1.33 4.93 22.92
C LYS A 95 0.98 6.41 23.03
#